data_AF-G3B8M4-F1
#
_entry.id   AF-G3B8M4-F1
#
_cell.length_a   1.000
_cell.length_b   1.000
_cell.length_c   1.000
_cell.angle_alpha   90.00
_cell.angle_beta   90.00
_cell.angle_gamma   90.00
#
_symmetry.space_group_name_H-M   'P 1'
#
loop_
_entity.id
_entity.type
_entity.pdbx_description
1 polymer ?
#
loop_
_entity_poly.entity_id
_entity_poly.type
_entity_poly.pdbx_seq_one_letter_code
_entity_poly.pdbx_strand_id
1 'polypeptide(L)' 'MSLYQRWMNLPLKARIYIGGSTFFAALAADYVLGSLETEVEARKQIEKELQSTVKK' A
#
# COMPACT_ATOMS: atom_id res chain seq x y z
N MET A 1 -24.41 -14.55 -13.29
CA MET A 1 -24.08 -14.60 -11.85
C MET A 1 -23.22 -13.41 -11.51
N SER A 2 -23.61 -12.55 -10.57
CA SER A 2 -22.80 -11.39 -10.19
C SER A 2 -21.50 -11.81 -9.50
N LEU A 3 -20.48 -10.95 -9.50
CA LEU A 3 -19.20 -11.22 -8.82
C LEU A 3 -19.40 -11.53 -7.33
N TYR A 4 -20.31 -10.82 -6.69
CA TYR A 4 -20.67 -11.06 -5.29
C TYR A 4 -21.31 -12.44 -5.08
N GLN A 5 -22.19 -12.88 -5.99
CA GLN A 5 -22.77 -14.22 -5.92
C GLN A 5 -21.72 -15.31 -6.08
N ARG A 6 -20.74 -15.11 -6.99
CA ARG A 6 -19.61 -16.05 -7.16
C ARG A 6 -18.73 -16.09 -5.91
N TRP A 7 -18.53 -14.94 -5.26
CA TRP A 7 -17.80 -14.85 -3.99
C TRP A 7 -18.52 -15.58 -2.85
N MET A 8 -19.82 -15.40 -2.71
CA MET A 8 -20.60 -16.06 -1.66
C MET A 8 -20.74 -17.58 -1.86
N ASN A 9 -20.62 -18.05 -3.10
CA ASN A 9 -20.56 -19.47 -3.41
C ASN A 9 -19.23 -20.14 -3.00
N LEU A 10 -18.20 -19.38 -2.64
CA LEU A 10 -16.95 -19.97 -2.16
C LEU A 10 -17.12 -20.51 -0.72
N PRO A 11 -16.48 -21.65 -0.41
CA PRO A 11 -16.42 -22.17 0.95
C PRO A 11 -15.90 -21.12 1.93
N LEU A 12 -16.44 -21.09 3.14
CA LEU A 12 -16.05 -20.11 4.17
C LEU A 12 -14.53 -20.09 4.40
N LYS A 13 -13.89 -21.26 4.42
CA LYS A 13 -12.43 -21.40 4.55
C LYS A 13 -11.67 -20.70 3.43
N ALA A 14 -12.14 -20.78 2.19
CA ALA A 14 -11.51 -20.13 1.04
C ALA A 14 -11.63 -18.60 1.14
N ARG A 15 -12.80 -18.09 1.56
CA ARG A 15 -13.00 -16.65 1.77
C ARG A 15 -12.11 -16.09 2.87
N ILE A 16 -12.01 -16.81 4.00
CA ILE A 16 -11.13 -16.43 5.12
C ILE A 16 -9.66 -16.50 4.71
N TYR A 17 -9.27 -17.55 3.97
CA TYR A 17 -7.90 -17.67 3.45
C TYR A 17 -7.54 -16.49 2.55
N ILE A 18 -8.38 -16.18 1.55
CA ILE A 18 -8.15 -15.07 0.62
C ILE A 18 -8.15 -13.73 1.35
N GLY A 19 -9.10 -13.50 2.26
CA GLY A 19 -9.17 -12.26 3.05
C GLY A 19 -7.95 -12.10 3.95
N GLY A 20 -7.57 -13.15 4.67
CA GLY A 20 -6.41 -13.18 5.55
C GLY A 20 -5.10 -13.00 4.79
N SER A 21 -4.89 -13.72 3.69
CA SER A 21 -3.67 -13.59 2.89
C SER A 21 -3.54 -12.19 2.29
N THR A 22 -4.65 -11.59 1.86
CA THR A 22 -4.66 -10.21 1.35
C THR A 22 -4.31 -9.21 2.45
N PHE A 23 -4.84 -9.40 3.65
CA PHE A 23 -4.52 -8.56 4.80
C PHE A 23 -3.04 -8.65 5.20
N PHE A 24 -2.49 -9.86 5.29
CA PHE A 24 -1.07 -10.04 5.60
C PHE A 24 -0.15 -9.49 4.50
N ALA A 25 -0.51 -9.66 3.23
CA ALA A 25 0.23 -9.09 2.12
C ALA A 25 0.23 -7.55 2.17
N ALA A 26 -0.90 -6.93 2.52
CA ALA A 26 -0.99 -5.49 2.70
C ALA A 26 -0.09 -5.01 3.86
N LEU A 27 -0.12 -5.68 5.02
CA LEU A 27 0.77 -5.33 6.13
C LEU A 27 2.25 -5.49 5.79
N ALA A 28 2.61 -6.54 5.06
CA ALA A 28 3.98 -6.74 4.60
C ALA A 28 4.40 -5.65 3.61
N ALA A 29 3.49 -5.25 2.70
CA ALA A 29 3.73 -4.16 1.77
C ALA A 29 3.91 -2.83 2.50
N ASP A 30 3.05 -2.51 3.47
CA ASP A 30 3.14 -1.28 4.27
C ASP A 30 4.46 -1.22 5.06
N TYR A 31 4.88 -2.35 5.63
CA TYR A 31 6.17 -2.44 6.33
C TYR A 31 7.36 -2.14 5.40
N VAL A 32 7.36 -2.70 4.19
CA VAL A 32 8.42 -2.46 3.20
C VAL A 32 8.36 -1.02 2.68
N LEU A 33 7.17 -0.53 2.33
CA LEU A 33 6.95 0.79 1.76
C LEU A 33 7.21 1.92 2.76
N GLY A 34 7.00 1.71 4.07
CA GLY A 34 7.28 2.72 5.09
C GLY A 34 8.74 3.19 5.08
N SER A 35 9.68 2.29 4.74
CA SER A 35 11.08 2.69 4.57
C SER A 35 11.31 3.60 3.35
N LEU A 36 10.60 3.35 2.25
CA LEU A 36 10.70 4.13 1.02
C LEU A 36 10.00 5.48 1.14
N GLU A 37 8.89 5.57 1.88
CA GLU A 37 8.18 6.83 2.12
C GLU A 37 9.07 7.86 2.83
N THR A 38 9.82 7.43 3.85
CA THR A 38 10.75 8.32 4.56
C THR A 38 11.84 8.88 3.65
N GLU A 39 12.37 8.06 2.74
CA GLU A 39 13.40 8.48 1.79
C GLU A 39 12.85 9.43 0.72
N VAL A 40 11.66 9.14 0.19
CA VAL A 40 10.97 10.00 -0.78
C VAL A 40 10.60 11.34 -0.15
N GLU A 41 10.14 11.35 1.10
CA GLU A 41 9.80 12.57 1.82
C GLU A 41 11.04 13.43 2.08
N ALA A 42 12.17 12.83 2.51
CA ALA A 42 13.43 13.55 2.67
C ALA A 42 13.92 14.17 1.35
N ARG A 43 13.85 13.43 0.24
CA ARG A 43 14.20 13.93 -1.10
C ARG A 43 13.29 15.10 -1.53
N LYS A 44 11.98 15.01 -1.27
CA LYS A 44 11.02 16.09 -1.55
C LYS A 44 11.30 17.35 -0.71
N GLN A 45 11.70 17.19 0.55
CA GLN A 45 12.06 18.32 1.41
C GLN A 45 13.32 19.03 0.86
N ILE A 46 14.37 18.27 0.52
CA ILE A 46 15.60 18.81 -0.08
C ILE A 46 15.31 19.51 -1.41
N GLU A 47 14.46 18.93 -2.26
CA GLU A 47 14.08 19.54 -3.54
C GLU A 47 13.33 20.87 -3.36
N LYS A 48 12.42 20.96 -2.38
CA LYS A 48 11.75 22.21 -2.01
C LYS A 48 12.74 23.27 -1.53
N GLU A 49 13.70 22.90 -0.69
CA GLU A 49 14.73 23.81 -0.20
C GLU A 49 15.62 24.30 -1.34
N LEU A 50 16.03 23.41 -2.26
CA LEU A 50 16.80 23.78 -3.45
C LEU A 50 16.03 24.76 -4.35
N GLN A 51 14.75 24.47 -4.64
CA GLN A 51 13.91 25.35 -5.46
C GLN A 51 13.72 26.73 -4.82
N SER A 52 13.60 26.79 -3.48
CA SER A 52 13.48 28.07 -2.76
C SER A 52 14.76 28.90 -2.80
N THR A 53 15.92 28.23 -2.87
CA THR A 53 17.24 28.86 -2.92
C THR A 53 17.60 29.34 -4.34
N VAL A 54 17.20 28.61 -5.38
CA VAL A 54 17.44 28.97 -6.79
C VAL A 54 16.53 30.10 -7.28
N LYS A 55 15.39 30.35 -6.63
CA LYS A 55 14.47 31.46 -6.95
C LYS A 55 14.80 32.80 -6.28
N LYS A 56 15.83 32.86 -5.42
CA LYS A 56 16.36 34.08 -4.81
C LYS A 56 17.54 34.61 -5.61
#